data_AF-A0A841ZQU4-F1
#
_entry.id   AF-A0A841ZQU4-F1
#
_cell.length_a   1.000
_cell.length_b   1.000
_cell.length_c   1.000
_cell.angle_alpha   90.00
_cell.angle_beta   90.00
_cell.angle_gamma   90.00
#
_symmetry.space_group_name_H-M   'P 1'
#
loop_
_entity.id
_entity.type
_entity.pdbx_description
1 polymer ?
#
loop_
_entity_poly.entity_id
_entity_poly.type
_entity_poly.pdbx_seq_one_letter_code
_entity_poly.pdbx_strand_id
1 'polypeptide(L)' 'MYRKWERFYKSYPIWSVLIVAIVASIVGITIEFIINGDFIGSAIYAVIFITVIQIIIVLNKKRKRK' A
#
# COMPACT_ATOMS: atom_id res chain seq x y z
N MET A 1 -8.04 -17.22 -6.88
CA MET A 1 -6.88 -16.44 -6.38
C MET A 1 -7.14 -15.71 -5.05
N TYR A 2 -8.31 -15.10 -4.84
CA TYR A 2 -8.67 -14.35 -3.62
C TYR A 2 -8.39 -15.08 -2.29
N ARG A 3 -8.77 -16.36 -2.17
CA ARG A 3 -8.56 -17.16 -0.94
C ARG A 3 -7.09 -17.40 -0.57
N LYS A 4 -6.17 -17.39 -1.54
CA LYS A 4 -4.71 -17.48 -1.26
C LYS A 4 -4.19 -16.16 -0.72
N TRP A 5 -4.64 -15.05 -1.31
CA TRP A 5 -4.26 -13.70 -0.90
C TRP A 5 -4.80 -13.34 0.49
N GLU A 6 -6.03 -13.75 0.80
CA GLU A 6 -6.61 -13.58 2.13
C GLU A 6 -5.82 -14.33 3.22
N ARG A 7 -5.34 -15.54 2.91
CA ARG A 7 -4.51 -16.34 3.82
C ARG A 7 -3.14 -15.67 4.02
N PHE A 8 -2.55 -15.15 2.94
CA PHE A 8 -1.31 -14.39 2.99
C PHE A 8 -1.46 -13.09 3.80
N TYR A 9 -2.55 -12.35 3.61
CA TYR A 9 -2.89 -11.16 4.39
C TYR A 9 -3.03 -11.49 5.88
N LYS A 10 -3.61 -12.64 6.24
CA LYS A 10 -3.74 -13.06 7.64
C LYS A 10 -2.39 -13.46 8.26
N SER A 11 -1.53 -14.17 7.53
CA SER A 11 -0.21 -14.59 8.04
C SER A 11 0.81 -13.46 8.07
N TYR A 12 0.86 -12.64 7.02
CA TYR A 12 1.86 -11.60 6.82
C TYR A 12 1.23 -10.25 6.42
N PRO A 13 0.43 -9.63 7.29
CA PRO A 13 -0.34 -8.45 6.94
C PRO A 13 0.52 -7.22 6.60
N ILE A 14 1.69 -7.07 7.23
CA ILE A 14 2.64 -5.98 6.92
C ILE A 14 3.23 -6.13 5.51
N TRP A 15 3.62 -7.36 5.14
CA TRP A 15 4.12 -7.67 3.80
C TRP A 15 3.07 -7.44 2.72
N SER A 16 1.81 -7.75 3.01
CA SER A 16 0.72 -7.47 2.08
C SER A 16 0.52 -5.96 1.85
N VAL A 17 0.64 -5.14 2.90
CA VAL A 17 0.56 -3.67 2.77
C VAL A 17 1.74 -3.14 1.96
N LEU A 18 2.95 -3.64 2.19
CA LEU A 18 4.15 -3.26 1.43
C LEU A 18 4.02 -3.57 -0.07
N ILE A 19 3.55 -4.76 -0.44
CA ILE A 19 3.36 -5.13 -1.84
C ILE A 19 2.34 -4.20 -2.52
N VAL A 20 1.22 -3.93 -1.84
CA VAL A 20 0.20 -3.01 -2.35
C VAL A 20 0.75 -1.59 -2.49
N ALA A 21 1.52 -1.11 -1.52
CA ALA A 21 2.14 0.21 -1.56
C ALA A 21 3.12 0.35 -2.73
N ILE A 22 3.96 -0.66 -2.98
CA ILE A 22 4.91 -0.65 -4.10
C ILE A 22 4.15 -0.61 -5.43
N VAL A 23 3.16 -1.50 -5.62
CA VAL A 23 2.39 -1.55 -6.86
C VAL A 23 1.59 -0.26 -7.07
N ALA A 24 0.95 0.27 -6.02
CA ALA A 24 0.20 1.52 -6.09
C ALA A 24 1.11 2.72 -6.40
N SER A 25 2.33 2.75 -5.85
CA SER A 25 3.32 3.78 -6.14
C SER A 25 3.72 3.77 -7.61
N ILE A 26 4.08 2.59 -8.15
CA ILE A 26 4.45 2.45 -9.56
C ILE A 26 3.31 2.90 -10.47
N VAL A 27 2.08 2.45 -10.18
CA VAL A 27 0.90 2.83 -10.97
C VAL A 27 0.61 4.33 -10.87
N GLY A 28 0.64 4.91 -9.67
CA GLY A 28 0.39 6.34 -9.46
C GLY A 28 1.39 7.19 -10.22
N ILE A 29 2.68 6.92 -10.03
CA ILE A 29 3.78 7.58 -10.74
C ILE A 29 3.62 7.45 -12.25
N THR A 30 3.28 6.26 -12.75
CA THR A 30 3.12 6.02 -14.20
C THR A 30 1.97 6.83 -14.78
N ILE A 31 0.83 6.89 -14.08
CA ILE A 31 -0.33 7.67 -14.51
C ILE A 31 0.02 9.17 -14.51
N GLU A 32 0.66 9.66 -13.45
CA GLU A 32 1.05 11.06 -13.33
C GLU A 32 2.03 11.48 -14.43
N PHE A 33 2.99 10.61 -14.73
CA PHE A 33 3.94 10.81 -15.81
C PHE A 33 3.26 10.85 -17.18
N ILE A 34 2.27 10.00 -17.44
CA ILE A 34 1.51 9.99 -18.71
C ILE A 34 0.67 11.27 -18.85
N ILE A 35 0.05 11.76 -17.76
CA ILE A 35 -0.87 12.90 -17.81
C ILE A 35 -0.12 14.24 -17.85
N ASN A 36 0.87 14.42 -16.99
CA ASN A 36 1.56 15.69 -16.84
C ASN A 36 2.86 15.77 -17.66
N GLY A 37 3.36 14.64 -18.18
CA GLY A 37 4.63 14.57 -18.89
C GLY A 37 5.86 14.79 -18.01
N ASP A 38 5.66 14.94 -16.70
CA ASP A 38 6.71 15.25 -15.73
C ASP A 38 6.51 14.44 -14.43
N PHE A 39 7.63 14.20 -13.74
CA PHE A 39 7.64 13.40 -12.51
C PHE A 39 7.34 14.30 -11.31
N ILE A 40 6.10 14.25 -10.85
CA ILE A 40 5.69 14.97 -9.64
C ILE A 40 6.11 14.14 -8.41
N GLY A 41 7.31 14.44 -7.89
CA GLY A 41 7.84 13.79 -6.69
C GLY A 41 6.97 13.96 -5.44
N SER A 42 6.05 14.93 -5.43
CA SER A 42 5.16 15.16 -4.28
C SER A 42 4.12 14.04 -4.08
N ALA A 43 3.81 13.26 -5.11
CA ALA A 43 2.91 12.11 -4.99
C ALA A 43 3.49 10.99 -4.09
N ILE A 44 4.81 10.92 -3.95
CA ILE A 44 5.49 9.99 -3.05
C ILE A 44 5.06 10.25 -1.59
N TYR A 45 4.86 11.51 -1.19
CA TYR A 45 4.41 11.84 0.16
C TYR A 45 3.00 11.30 0.44
N ALA A 46 2.10 11.35 -0.55
CA ALA A 46 0.75 10.80 -0.42
C ALA A 46 0.79 9.27 -0.26
N VAL A 47 1.63 8.58 -1.04
CA VAL A 47 1.82 7.12 -0.94
C VAL A 47 2.39 6.74 0.42
N ILE A 48 3.41 7.45 0.91
CA ILE A 48 4.00 7.21 2.25
C ILE A 48 2.93 7.41 3.32
N PHE A 49 2.16 8.50 3.25
CA PHE A 49 1.12 8.81 4.23
C PHE A 49 0.05 7.71 4.28
N ILE A 50 -0.47 7.28 3.13
CA ILE A 50 -1.46 6.19 3.04
C ILE A 50 -0.88 4.88 3.56
N THR A 51 0.38 4.58 3.25
CA THR A 51 1.06 3.36 3.71
C THR A 51 1.18 3.33 5.24
N VAL A 52 1.57 4.45 5.86
CA VAL A 52 1.64 4.57 7.33
C VAL A 52 0.27 4.35 7.97
N ILE A 53 -0.79 4.94 7.41
CA ILE A 53 -2.17 4.73 7.90
C ILE A 53 -2.56 3.26 7.81
N GLN A 54 -2.29 2.59 6.68
CA GLN A 54 -2.62 1.18 6.51
C GLN A 54 -1.87 0.29 7.51
N ILE A 55 -0.60 0.59 7.79
CA ILE A 55 0.18 -0.12 8.82
C ILE A 55 -0.46 0.06 10.19
N ILE A 56 -0.84 1.28 10.57
CA ILE A 56 -1.51 1.56 11.86
C ILE A 56 -2.83 0.77 11.98
N ILE A 57 -3.65 0.77 10.92
CA ILE A 57 -4.91 0.01 10.88
C ILE A 57 -4.65 -1.49 11.07
N VAL A 58 -3.65 -2.03 10.37
CA VAL A 58 -3.26 -3.45 10.48
C VAL A 58 -2.79 -3.79 11.90
N LEU A 59 -1.96 -2.96 12.51
CA LEU A 59 -1.44 -3.15 13.87
C LEU A 59 -2.58 -3.14 14.89
N ASN A 60 -3.50 -2.16 14.79
CA ASN A 60 -4.67 -2.08 15.65
C ASN A 60 -5.62 -3.27 15.47
N LYS A 61 -5.76 -3.78 14.24
CA LYS A 61 -6.59 -4.95 13.94
C LYS A 61 -5.98 -6.25 14.49
N LYS A 62 -4.64 -6.37 14.53
CA LYS A 62 -3.97 -7.47 15.25
C LYS A 62 -4.19 -7.38 16.75
N ARG A 63 -4.12 -6.17 17.34
CA ARG A 63 -4.35 -5.96 18.78
C ARG A 63 -5.77 -6.28 19.23
N LYS A 64 -6.79 -6.07 18.38
CA LYS A 64 -8.19 -6.44 18.67
C LYS A 64 -8.51 -7.93 18.45
N ARG A 65 -7.65 -8.69 17.78
CA ARG A 65 -7.82 -10.14 17.55
C ARG A 65 -7.03 -11.02 18.54
N LYS A 66 -6.25 -10.39 19.41
CA LYS A 66 -5.50 -11.03 20.49
C LYS A 66 -6.23 -10.77 21.80
#